data_AF-A0A9D0ZAU8-F1
#
_entry.id   AF-A0A9D0ZAU8-F1
#
_cell.length_a   1.000
_cell.length_b   1.000
_cell.length_c   1.000
_cell.angle_alpha   90.00
_cell.angle_beta   90.00
_cell.angle_gamma   90.00
#
_symmetry.space_group_name_H-M   'P 1'
#
loop_
_entity.id
_entity.type
_entity.pdbx_description
1 polymer ?
#
loop_
_entity_poly.entity_id
_entity_poly.type
_entity_poly.pdbx_seq_one_letter_code
_entity_poly.pdbx_strand_id
1 'polypeptide(L)'
;MKVVRCNSCGKWIGWENELDVVQTDAKDEEGEYIDYESCPICGSVNGLMDLDTGCSFDESEVSVLRGLFEQMELSEEQLTEEKFLDFAPGTHVSVVRRWFEMQMNGEGTTLTTF
;
A
#
# COMPACT_ATOMS: atom_id res chain seq x y z
N MET A 1 1.22 4.83 7.63
CA MET A 1 1.43 5.18 6.20
C MET A 1 0.59 4.23 5.36
N LYS A 2 0.07 4.67 4.21
CA LYS A 2 -0.70 3.79 3.31
C LYS A 2 0.18 3.23 2.21
N VAL A 3 -0.19 2.04 1.74
CA VAL A 3 0.40 1.44 0.54
C VAL A 3 -0.54 1.72 -0.63
N VAL A 4 0.03 2.12 -1.77
CA VAL A 4 -0.69 2.56 -2.96
C VAL A 4 -0.15 1.80 -4.17
N ARG A 5 -1.01 1.49 -5.14
CA ARG A 5 -0.60 0.98 -6.46
C ARG A 5 -0.98 1.93 -7.59
N CYS A 6 -0.28 1.84 -8.70
CA CYS A 6 -0.69 2.51 -9.94
C CYS A 6 -1.37 1.53 -10.91
N ASN A 7 -2.68 1.66 -11.07
CA ASN A 7 -3.48 0.90 -12.03
C ASN A 7 -3.31 1.39 -13.48
N SER A 8 -2.78 2.60 -13.69
CA SER A 8 -2.56 3.15 -15.03
C SER A 8 -1.42 2.43 -15.75
N CYS A 9 -0.29 2.23 -15.06
CA CYS A 9 0.85 1.52 -15.63
C CYS A 9 0.99 0.08 -15.16
N GLY A 10 0.41 -0.29 -14.01
CA GLY A 10 0.54 -1.63 -13.40
C GLY A 10 1.96 -1.98 -12.96
N LYS A 11 2.86 -0.99 -12.83
CA LYS A 11 4.30 -1.20 -12.61
C LYS A 11 4.81 -0.74 -11.26
N TRP A 12 3.96 -0.11 -10.45
CA TRP A 12 4.38 0.51 -9.21
C TRP A 12 3.41 0.20 -8.07
N ILE A 13 3.97 -0.30 -6.98
CA ILE A 13 3.35 -0.46 -5.66
C ILE A 13 4.38 0.06 -4.65
N GLY A 14 3.98 0.97 -3.78
CA GLY A 14 4.87 1.61 -2.82
C GLY A 14 4.10 2.34 -1.73
N TRP A 15 4.82 3.05 -0.88
CA TRP A 15 4.21 3.88 0.15
C TRP A 15 3.69 5.19 -0.45
N GLU A 16 2.61 5.73 0.11
CA GLU A 16 2.01 7.02 -0.29
C GLU A 16 3.03 8.17 -0.24
N ASN A 17 3.94 8.16 0.72
CA ASN A 17 5.00 9.18 0.85
C ASN A 17 6.15 9.03 -0.18
N GLU A 18 6.14 8.00 -1.02
CA GLU A 18 7.08 7.82 -2.13
C GLU A 18 6.50 8.31 -3.47
N LEU A 19 5.27 8.85 -3.47
CA LEU A 19 4.64 9.41 -4.66
C LEU A 19 5.34 10.71 -5.09
N ASP A 20 5.42 10.93 -6.40
CA ASP A 20 5.91 12.19 -6.95
C ASP A 20 4.83 13.25 -6.85
N VAL A 21 5.23 14.48 -6.51
CA VAL A 21 4.32 15.62 -6.47
C VAL A 21 4.42 16.41 -7.77
N VAL A 22 3.29 16.58 -8.44
CA VAL A 22 3.16 17.38 -9.66
C VAL A 22 2.38 18.64 -9.32
N GLN A 23 3.07 19.78 -9.41
CA GLN A 23 2.45 21.08 -9.31
C GLN A 23 1.69 21.38 -10.60
N THR A 24 0.43 21.82 -10.48
CA THR A 24 -0.37 22.26 -11.62
C THR A 24 -0.51 23.77 -11.65
N ASP A 25 -0.88 24.30 -12.83
CA ASP A 25 -1.27 25.71 -12.94
C ASP A 25 -2.65 26.01 -12.33
N ALA A 26 -3.36 24.97 -11.85
CA ALA A 26 -4.65 25.12 -11.18
C ALA A 26 -4.44 25.69 -9.78
N LYS A 27 -5.37 26.53 -9.36
CA LYS A 27 -5.37 27.14 -8.03
C LYS A 27 -6.64 26.80 -7.27
N ASP A 28 -6.53 26.68 -5.95
CA ASP A 28 -7.68 26.53 -5.05
C ASP A 28 -8.46 27.85 -4.89
N GLU A 29 -9.47 27.86 -4.01
CA GLU A 29 -10.34 29.01 -3.79
C GLU A 29 -9.58 30.20 -3.15
N GLU A 30 -8.46 29.89 -2.49
CA GLU A 30 -7.54 30.80 -1.82
C GLU A 30 -6.45 31.34 -2.76
N GLY A 31 -6.30 30.76 -3.95
CA GLY A 31 -5.33 31.16 -4.97
C GLY A 31 -3.95 30.49 -4.85
N GLU A 32 -3.82 29.46 -4.03
CA GLU A 32 -2.64 28.60 -3.91
C GLU A 32 -2.64 27.54 -5.00
N TYR A 33 -1.45 27.14 -5.46
CA TYR A 33 -1.34 26.11 -6.50
C TYR A 33 -1.72 24.74 -5.95
N ILE A 34 -2.45 23.97 -6.76
CA ILE A 34 -2.85 22.63 -6.39
C ILE A 34 -1.75 21.64 -6.82
N ASP A 35 -1.22 20.95 -5.82
CA ASP A 35 -0.29 19.84 -5.96
C ASP A 35 -1.07 18.52 -6.03
N TYR A 36 -0.69 17.65 -6.97
CA TYR A 36 -1.25 16.31 -7.10
C TYR A 36 -0.17 15.26 -6.93
N GLU A 37 -0.49 14.21 -6.20
CA GLU A 37 0.33 13.00 -6.15
C GLU A 37 0.24 12.24 -7.48
N SER A 38 1.36 11.70 -7.92
CA SER A 38 1.48 11.02 -9.20
C SER A 38 2.36 9.77 -9.07
N CYS A 39 2.09 8.79 -9.94
CA CYS A 39 2.91 7.59 -10.00
C CYS A 39 4.35 7.93 -10.44
N PRO A 40 5.39 7.55 -9.66
CA PRO A 40 6.78 7.87 -9.98
C PRO A 40 7.31 7.24 -11.28
N ILE A 41 6.61 6.22 -11.79
CA ILE A 41 7.02 5.50 -13.01
C ILE A 41 6.40 6.10 -14.27
N CYS A 42 5.16 6.59 -14.21
CA CYS A 42 4.42 7.01 -15.40
C CYS A 42 3.80 8.41 -15.33
N GLY A 43 3.93 9.11 -14.19
CA GLY A 43 3.36 10.44 -13.95
C GLY A 43 1.83 10.46 -13.87
N SER A 44 1.17 9.31 -13.79
CA SER A 44 -0.30 9.25 -13.74
C SER A 44 -0.80 9.69 -12.36
N VAL A 45 -1.58 10.77 -12.34
CA VAL A 45 -2.30 11.27 -11.14
C VAL A 45 -3.62 10.52 -10.88
N ASN A 46 -4.31 10.10 -11.95
CA ASN A 46 -5.63 9.44 -11.85
C ASN A 46 -5.56 7.92 -11.71
N GLY A 47 -4.34 7.37 -11.69
CA GLY A 47 -4.10 5.93 -11.71
C GLY A 47 -3.81 5.34 -10.34
N LEU A 48 -3.72 6.17 -9.30
CA LEU A 48 -3.34 5.77 -7.96
C LEU A 48 -4.53 5.17 -7.21
N MET A 49 -4.29 4.07 -6.49
CA MET A 49 -5.29 3.36 -5.71
C MET A 49 -4.70 2.89 -4.38
N ASP A 50 -5.33 3.28 -3.28
CA ASP A 50 -5.06 2.75 -1.93
C ASP A 50 -5.28 1.23 -1.90
N LEU A 51 -4.37 0.52 -1.25
CA LEU A 51 -4.45 -0.93 -1.09
C LEU A 51 -4.96 -1.34 0.29
N ASP A 52 -5.81 -2.37 0.31
CA ASP A 52 -6.31 -3.07 1.51
C ASP A 52 -6.27 -4.59 1.30
N THR A 53 -6.61 -5.40 2.32
CA THR A 53 -6.57 -6.88 2.18
C THR A 53 -7.71 -7.44 1.33
N GLY A 54 -8.71 -6.63 0.98
CA GLY A 54 -9.82 -7.00 0.11
C GLY A 54 -9.50 -6.85 -1.38
N CYS A 55 -8.41 -6.17 -1.72
CA CYS A 55 -7.93 -6.05 -3.09
C CYS A 55 -7.48 -7.40 -3.66
N SER A 56 -7.72 -7.60 -4.96
CA SER A 56 -7.14 -8.74 -5.68
C SER A 56 -5.69 -8.45 -6.03
N PHE A 57 -4.80 -9.38 -5.68
CA PHE A 57 -3.38 -9.32 -5.95
C PHE A 57 -2.92 -10.54 -6.76
N ASP A 58 -2.02 -10.32 -7.71
CA ASP A 58 -1.25 -11.43 -8.29
C ASP A 58 -0.01 -11.78 -7.44
N GLU A 59 0.64 -12.91 -7.72
CA GLU A 59 1.82 -13.38 -6.97
C GLU A 59 2.96 -12.36 -6.95
N SER A 60 3.13 -11.58 -8.02
CA SER A 60 4.16 -10.54 -8.09
C SER A 60 3.82 -9.36 -7.19
N GLU A 61 2.56 -8.93 -7.18
CA GLU A 61 2.08 -7.86 -6.29
C GLU A 61 2.22 -8.27 -4.82
N VAL A 62 1.84 -9.51 -4.47
CA VAL A 62 2.00 -10.05 -3.11
C VAL A 62 3.49 -10.08 -2.70
N SER A 63 4.38 -10.46 -3.61
CA SER A 63 5.82 -10.44 -3.34
C SER A 63 6.37 -9.04 -3.08
N VAL A 64 5.89 -8.01 -3.79
CA VAL A 64 6.30 -6.62 -3.57
C VAL A 64 5.77 -6.12 -2.21
N LEU A 65 4.50 -6.38 -1.91
CA LEU A 65 3.88 -6.03 -0.63
C LEU A 65 4.63 -6.66 0.55
N ARG A 66 5.06 -7.92 0.41
CA ARG A 66 5.86 -8.58 1.44
C ARG A 66 7.20 -7.88 1.64
N GLY A 67 7.86 -7.48 0.55
CA GLY A 67 9.11 -6.72 0.61
C GLY A 67 8.95 -5.37 1.32
N LEU A 68 7.84 -4.66 1.09
CA LEU A 68 7.52 -3.41 1.81
C LEU A 68 7.32 -3.65 3.30
N PHE A 69 6.61 -4.72 3.67
CA PHE A 69 6.40 -5.07 5.08
C PHE A 69 7.72 -5.46 5.78
N GLU A 70 8.61 -6.19 5.12
CA GLU A 70 9.91 -6.60 5.67
C GLU A 70 10.86 -5.41 5.92
N GLN A 71 10.74 -4.33 5.16
CA GLN A 71 11.51 -3.09 5.38
C GLN A 71 11.20 -2.39 6.71
N MET A 72 10.08 -2.73 7.35
CA MET A 72 9.76 -2.20 8.68
C MET A 72 10.64 -2.83 9.78
N GLU A 73 11.48 -3.82 9.46
CA GLU A 73 12.42 -4.51 10.38
C GLU A 73 11.78 -5.05 11.67
N LEU A 74 10.48 -5.39 11.61
CA LEU A 74 9.73 -5.85 12.77
C LEU A 74 9.98 -7.34 13.06
N SER A 75 10.20 -7.66 14.34
CA SER A 75 10.24 -9.02 14.88
C SER A 75 8.84 -9.61 15.03
N GLU A 76 8.71 -10.93 15.07
CA GLU A 76 7.41 -11.61 15.12
C GLU A 76 6.59 -11.33 16.40
N GLU A 77 7.28 -10.96 17.47
CA GLU A 77 6.68 -10.67 18.78
C GLU A 77 6.19 -9.21 18.88
N GLN A 78 6.55 -8.37 17.91
CA GLN A 78 6.15 -6.97 17.88
C GLN A 78 4.73 -6.78 17.33
N LEU A 79 4.17 -5.62 17.68
CA LEU A 79 2.94 -5.10 17.11
C LEU A 79 3.29 -4.07 16.03
N THR A 80 2.49 -3.99 14.98
CA THR A 80 2.62 -2.93 13.98
C THR A 80 2.39 -1.56 14.63
N GLU A 81 3.31 -0.61 14.42
CA GLU A 81 3.13 0.75 14.95
C GLU A 81 2.16 1.56 14.08
N GLU A 82 2.04 1.20 12.81
CA GLU A 82 1.21 1.87 11.83
C GLU A 82 0.24 0.91 11.13
N LYS A 83 -0.76 1.48 10.46
CA LYS A 83 -1.66 0.74 9.60
C LYS A 83 -0.89 0.22 8.38
N PHE A 84 -1.09 -1.04 8.00
CA PHE A 84 -0.55 -1.63 6.77
C PHE A 84 -1.67 -2.36 6.03
N LEU A 85 -1.91 -2.01 4.75
CA LEU A 85 -3.11 -2.40 4.00
C LEU A 85 -4.38 -1.97 4.76
N ASP A 86 -5.01 -2.89 5.50
CA ASP A 86 -6.10 -2.61 6.45
C ASP A 86 -5.85 -3.07 7.89
N PHE A 87 -4.71 -3.73 8.15
CA PHE A 87 -4.32 -4.17 9.49
C PHE A 87 -4.17 -2.94 10.38
N ALA A 88 -4.95 -2.90 11.46
CA ALA A 88 -4.91 -1.79 12.39
C ALA A 88 -3.51 -1.68 13.06
N PRO A 89 -3.07 -0.48 13.45
CA PRO A 89 -1.97 -0.33 14.39
C PRO A 89 -2.22 -1.20 15.63
N GLY A 90 -1.17 -1.84 16.15
CA GLY A 90 -1.26 -2.80 17.25
C GLY A 90 -1.52 -4.23 16.80
N THR A 91 -1.52 -4.53 15.50
CA THR A 91 -1.68 -5.90 14.99
C THR A 91 -0.37 -6.67 15.15
N HIS A 92 -0.42 -7.92 15.62
CA HIS A 92 0.77 -8.76 15.71
C HIS A 92 1.39 -9.00 14.32
N VAL A 93 2.71 -8.83 14.22
CA VAL A 93 3.48 -9.04 12.98
C VAL A 93 3.26 -10.45 12.41
N SER A 94 3.13 -11.46 13.28
CA SER A 94 2.83 -12.83 12.87
C SER A 94 1.49 -12.99 12.14
N VAL A 95 0.49 -12.15 12.44
CA VAL A 95 -0.82 -12.16 11.74
C VAL A 95 -0.65 -11.66 10.31
N VAL A 96 0.09 -10.56 10.14
CA VAL A 96 0.36 -9.98 8.81
C VAL A 96 1.21 -10.94 7.97
N ARG A 97 2.26 -11.55 8.55
CA ARG A 97 3.08 -12.58 7.87
C ARG A 97 2.26 -13.78 7.42
N ARG A 98 1.38 -14.28 8.30
CA ARG A 98 0.50 -15.40 7.98
C ARG A 98 -0.45 -15.08 6.83
N TRP A 99 -0.95 -13.84 6.74
CA TRP A 99 -1.75 -13.40 5.60
C TRP A 99 -0.97 -13.52 4.28
N PHE A 100 0.29 -13.09 4.24
CA PHE A 100 1.15 -13.27 3.05
C PHE A 100 1.33 -14.74 2.67
N GLU A 101 1.56 -15.61 3.65
CA GLU A 101 1.69 -17.06 3.40
C GLU A 101 0.42 -17.64 2.78
N MET A 102 -0.75 -17.24 3.26
CA MET A 102 -2.05 -17.69 2.75
C MET A 102 -2.28 -17.25 1.30
N GLN A 103 -1.93 -16.00 0.96
CA GLN A 103 -2.02 -15.50 -0.42
C GLN A 103 -1.11 -16.28 -1.38
N MET A 104 0.14 -16.53 -0.97
CA MET A 104 1.12 -17.25 -1.80
C MET A 104 0.82 -18.74 -1.96
N ASN A 105 0.18 -19.36 -0.96
CA ASN A 105 -0.20 -20.78 -1.01
C ASN A 105 -1.55 -21.03 -1.71
N GLY A 106 -2.25 -19.98 -2.15
CA GLY A 106 -3.58 -20.08 -2.75
C GLY A 106 -4.68 -20.49 -1.75
N GLU A 107 -4.40 -20.41 -0.45
CA GLU A 107 -5.37 -20.66 0.61
C GLU A 107 -6.12 -19.34 0.91
N GLY A 108 -7.16 -19.04 0.12
CA GLY A 108 -7.94 -17.82 0.27
C GLY A 108 -8.44 -17.60 1.70
N THR A 109 -8.10 -16.45 2.30
CA THR A 109 -8.49 -16.11 3.68
C THR A 109 -9.90 -15.56 3.79
N THR A 110 -10.79 -16.30 4.44
CA THR A 110 -11.76 -15.70 5.36
C THR A 110 -11.07 -15.47 6.69
N LEU A 111 -10.52 -14.26 6.90
CA LEU A 111 -10.06 -13.81 8.22
C LEU A 111 -11.28 -13.38 9.03
N THR A 112 -11.80 -14.29 9.86
CA THR A 112 -12.80 -13.95 10.87
C THR A 112 -12.10 -13.16 11.96
N THR A 113 -12.41 -11.86 12.05
CA THR A 113 -12.02 -10.99 13.16
C THR A 113 -12.50 -11.59 14.48
N PHE A 114 -11.59 -11.77 15.45
CA PHE A 114 -11.92 -12.09 16.85
C PHE A 114 -11.99 -10.81 17.67
#